data_AF-A0A225VTB2-F1
#
_entry.id   AF-A0A225VTB2-F1
#
_cell.length_a   1.000
_cell.length_b   1.000
_cell.length_c   1.000
_cell.angle_alpha   90.00
_cell.angle_beta   90.00
_cell.angle_gamma   90.00
#
_symmetry.space_group_name_H-M   'P 1'
#
loop_
_entity.id
_entity.type
_entity.pdbx_description
1 polymer ?
#
loop_
_entity_poly.entity_id
_entity_poly.type
_entity_poly.pdbx_seq_one_letter_code
_entity_poly.pdbx_strand_id
1 'polypeptide(L)'
;MRAIYVVLIAVAAFLASSDAHVLTTDADQNQLSQSVAMEKRFLRINKVDDDEERGYSNIFGIKRNFAETIDCLTDWVNKGSTIQHVANQMKVKEFNTQDENWNALIQFVIMKHWNVKGERLTSDQVNAILRTIL
;
A
#
# COMPACT_ATOMS: atom_id res chain seq x y z
N MET A 1 -10.34 -3.01 47.30
CA MET A 1 -11.38 -3.20 46.26
C MET A 1 -10.76 -2.79 44.93
N ARG A 2 -10.72 -3.65 43.91
CA ARG A 2 -10.12 -3.33 42.59
C ARG A 2 -11.26 -3.18 41.57
N ALA A 3 -11.41 -1.99 41.00
CA ALA A 3 -12.40 -1.71 39.97
C ALA A 3 -11.86 -2.17 38.61
N ILE A 4 -12.59 -3.08 37.96
CA ILE A 4 -12.35 -3.50 36.59
C ILE A 4 -13.31 -2.68 35.73
N TYR A 5 -12.77 -1.83 34.86
CA TYR A 5 -13.56 -1.08 33.88
C TYR A 5 -13.67 -1.90 32.59
N VAL A 6 -14.88 -2.35 32.27
CA VAL A 6 -15.20 -3.00 30.99
C VAL A 6 -15.81 -1.93 30.09
N VAL A 7 -15.12 -1.58 29.01
CA VAL A 7 -15.62 -0.63 28.00
C VAL A 7 -16.39 -1.42 26.93
N LEU A 8 -17.70 -1.16 26.81
CA LEU A 8 -18.58 -1.63 25.74
C LEU A 8 -18.50 -0.65 24.57
N ILE A 9 -18.18 -1.13 23.37
CA ILE A 9 -18.22 -0.34 22.13
C ILE A 9 -19.42 -0.83 21.30
N ALA A 10 -20.39 0.05 21.08
CA ALA A 10 -21.52 -0.19 20.20
C ALA A 10 -21.16 0.21 18.76
N VAL A 11 -21.36 -0.70 17.80
CA VAL A 11 -21.19 -0.43 16.37
C VAL A 11 -22.53 0.01 15.81
N ALA A 12 -22.61 1.25 15.32
CA ALA A 12 -23.74 1.73 14.53
C ALA A 12 -23.42 1.52 13.05
N ALA A 13 -24.13 0.58 12.41
CA ALA A 13 -24.19 0.48 10.96
C ALA A 13 -25.26 1.45 10.44
N PHE A 14 -24.89 2.37 9.54
CA PHE A 14 -25.85 3.21 8.83
C PHE A 14 -25.72 2.95 7.31
N LEU A 15 -26.79 2.42 6.74
CA LEU A 15 -27.05 2.21 5.30
C LEU A 15 -27.58 3.51 4.68
N ALA A 16 -27.21 3.80 3.43
CA ALA A 16 -27.98 4.55 2.40
C ALA A 16 -27.02 5.10 1.32
N SER A 17 -27.29 5.13 0.02
CA SER A 17 -28.40 4.64 -0.81
C SER A 17 -27.88 4.61 -2.27
N SER A 18 -28.46 3.71 -3.06
CA SER A 18 -28.30 3.62 -4.52
C SER A 18 -29.18 4.67 -5.19
N ASP A 19 -28.63 5.51 -6.06
CA ASP A 19 -29.41 6.33 -6.99
C ASP A 19 -29.27 5.75 -8.40
N ALA A 20 -30.26 4.97 -8.79
CA ALA A 20 -30.53 4.64 -10.18
C ALA A 20 -31.51 5.69 -10.71
N HIS A 21 -31.11 6.50 -11.68
CA HIS A 21 -32.07 7.26 -12.47
C HIS A 21 -31.82 7.02 -13.96
N VAL A 22 -32.79 6.33 -14.56
CA VAL A 22 -32.90 6.03 -15.98
C VAL A 22 -33.84 7.06 -16.64
N LEU A 23 -33.44 7.47 -17.84
CA LEU A 23 -34.20 8.09 -18.94
C LEU A 23 -35.01 9.38 -18.70
N THR A 24 -34.62 10.41 -19.44
CA THR A 24 -35.58 11.18 -20.25
C THR A 24 -34.98 11.44 -21.62
N THR A 25 -35.62 10.84 -22.62
CA THR A 25 -35.54 11.18 -24.04
C THR A 25 -36.00 12.61 -24.25
N ASP A 26 -35.24 13.41 -25.01
CA ASP A 26 -35.81 14.35 -25.98
C ASP A 26 -34.79 14.63 -27.09
N ALA A 27 -35.33 14.94 -28.26
CA ALA A 27 -34.71 14.81 -29.56
C ALA A 27 -34.14 16.13 -30.09
N ASP A 28 -33.22 15.96 -31.05
CA ASP A 28 -32.95 16.87 -32.16
C ASP A 28 -32.52 18.31 -31.83
N GLN A 29 -31.21 18.58 -31.97
CA GLN A 29 -30.80 19.68 -32.82
C GLN A 29 -29.34 19.54 -33.29
N ASN A 30 -29.24 19.27 -34.58
CA ASN A 30 -28.14 19.55 -35.48
C ASN A 30 -27.30 20.79 -35.08
N GLN A 31 -26.00 20.63 -34.90
CA GLN A 31 -25.01 21.62 -35.34
C GLN A 31 -23.59 21.02 -35.37
N LEU A 32 -23.13 20.76 -36.60
CA LEU A 32 -21.73 20.56 -36.95
C LEU A 32 -20.90 21.72 -36.41
N SER A 33 -19.97 21.43 -35.51
CA SER A 33 -18.83 22.30 -35.22
C SER A 33 -17.57 21.45 -35.18
N GLN A 34 -16.76 21.71 -36.19
CA GLN A 34 -15.49 21.12 -36.54
C GLN A 34 -14.51 21.16 -35.35
N SER A 35 -14.30 20.04 -34.67
CA SER A 35 -13.18 19.91 -33.74
C SER A 35 -11.98 19.32 -34.49
N VAL A 36 -10.93 20.12 -34.63
CA VAL A 36 -9.60 19.75 -35.11
C VAL A 36 -9.24 18.36 -34.58
N ALA A 37 -9.08 17.40 -35.49
CA ALA A 37 -8.52 16.08 -35.19
C ALA A 37 -7.04 16.27 -34.83
N MET A 38 -6.80 16.67 -33.58
CA MET A 38 -5.49 16.62 -32.98
C MET A 38 -5.22 15.15 -32.72
N GLU A 39 -4.58 14.52 -33.71
CA GLU A 39 -4.06 13.17 -33.64
C GLU A 39 -3.11 13.12 -32.42
N LYS A 40 -3.67 12.71 -31.27
CA LYS A 40 -2.87 12.44 -30.08
C LYS A 40 -2.04 11.19 -30.42
N ARG A 41 -0.83 11.42 -30.94
CA ARG A 41 0.27 10.47 -30.84
C ARG A 41 0.55 10.27 -29.35
N PHE A 42 -0.25 9.41 -28.73
CA PHE A 42 0.17 8.79 -27.50
C PHE A 42 1.38 7.93 -27.85
N LEU A 43 2.54 8.35 -27.36
CA LEU A 43 3.66 7.44 -27.19
C LEU A 43 3.10 6.23 -26.46
N ARG A 44 3.12 5.06 -27.12
CA ARG A 44 2.91 3.79 -26.46
C ARG A 44 3.82 3.83 -25.24
N ILE A 45 3.22 3.83 -24.06
CA ILE A 45 3.94 3.59 -22.83
C ILE A 45 4.54 2.21 -23.07
N ASN A 46 5.85 2.15 -23.35
CA ASN A 46 6.58 0.91 -23.19
C ASN A 46 6.22 0.48 -21.77
N LYS A 47 5.37 -0.54 -21.65
CA LYS A 47 5.38 -1.39 -20.47
C LYS A 47 6.84 -1.78 -20.36
N VAL A 48 7.54 -1.11 -19.44
CA VAL A 48 8.82 -1.58 -18.94
C VAL A 48 8.59 -3.04 -18.68
N ASP A 49 9.40 -3.86 -19.34
CA ASP A 49 9.35 -5.31 -19.23
C ASP A 49 9.08 -5.67 -17.78
N ASP A 50 8.04 -6.48 -17.60
CA ASP A 50 7.81 -7.24 -16.38
C ASP A 50 9.07 -8.08 -16.15
N ASP A 51 10.03 -7.49 -15.44
CA ASP A 51 11.09 -8.22 -14.75
C ASP A 51 10.47 -8.89 -13.50
N GLU A 52 9.25 -9.44 -13.65
CA GLU A 52 8.43 -10.16 -12.66
C GLU A 52 9.07 -11.49 -12.25
N GLU A 53 10.11 -11.92 -12.94
CA GLU A 53 10.86 -13.14 -12.65
C GLU A 53 11.81 -12.98 -11.45
N ARG A 54 12.11 -11.74 -11.03
CA ARG A 54 12.91 -11.48 -9.83
C ARG A 54 12.00 -11.12 -8.66
N GLY A 55 11.76 -12.11 -7.79
CA GLY A 55 11.05 -11.90 -6.53
C GLY A 55 11.60 -10.69 -5.76
N TYR A 56 10.69 -9.85 -5.25
CA TYR A 56 11.00 -8.60 -4.55
C TYR A 56 11.41 -8.84 -3.10
N SER A 57 10.78 -9.82 -2.45
CA SER A 57 11.11 -10.21 -1.08
C SER A 57 10.85 -11.69 -0.85
N ASN A 58 11.52 -12.25 0.14
CA ASN A 58 11.33 -13.60 0.61
C ASN A 58 10.70 -13.58 2.02
N ILE A 59 9.37 -13.63 2.04
CA ILE A 59 8.57 -13.64 3.27
C ILE A 59 8.14 -15.08 3.56
N PHE A 60 8.37 -15.57 4.78
CA PHE A 60 8.06 -16.97 5.17
C PHE A 60 8.70 -18.05 4.27
N GLY A 61 9.82 -17.77 3.59
CA GLY A 61 10.45 -18.72 2.68
C GLY A 61 9.83 -18.74 1.27
N ILE A 62 8.86 -17.86 0.99
CA ILE A 62 8.20 -17.71 -0.31
C ILE A 62 8.66 -16.41 -0.94
N LYS A 63 9.27 -16.51 -2.13
CA LYS A 63 9.55 -15.35 -2.97
C LYS A 63 8.22 -14.72 -3.40
N ARG A 64 8.04 -13.46 -3.07
CA ARG A 64 6.87 -12.65 -3.39
C ARG A 64 7.26 -11.53 -4.33
N ASN A 65 6.35 -11.17 -5.23
CA ASN A 65 6.51 -9.96 -6.02
C ASN A 65 6.27 -8.71 -5.16
N PHE A 66 6.42 -7.53 -5.77
CA PHE A 66 6.22 -6.27 -5.05
C PHE A 66 4.81 -6.11 -4.50
N ALA A 67 3.77 -6.41 -5.29
CA ALA A 67 2.38 -6.26 -4.88
C ALA A 67 2.03 -7.15 -3.69
N GLU A 68 2.37 -8.44 -3.76
CA GLU A 68 2.18 -9.41 -2.68
C GLU A 68 2.96 -9.03 -1.42
N THR A 69 4.14 -8.43 -1.59
CA THR A 69 4.92 -7.90 -0.48
C THR A 69 4.15 -6.78 0.21
N ILE A 70 3.65 -5.79 -0.53
CA ILE A 70 2.88 -4.67 0.02
C ILE A 70 1.61 -5.16 0.74
N ASP A 71 0.92 -6.16 0.21
CA ASP A 71 -0.26 -6.74 0.86
C ASP A 71 0.12 -7.36 2.22
N CYS A 72 1.19 -8.15 2.27
CA CYS A 72 1.69 -8.74 3.52
C CYS A 72 2.12 -7.66 4.53
N LEU A 73 2.78 -6.60 4.06
CA LEU A 73 3.20 -5.48 4.91
C LEU A 73 2.00 -4.72 5.48
N THR A 74 0.98 -4.49 4.65
CA THR A 74 -0.27 -3.82 5.04
C THR A 74 -0.97 -4.61 6.14
N ASP A 75 -1.04 -5.93 6.01
CA ASP A 75 -1.58 -6.82 7.03
C ASP A 75 -0.85 -6.68 8.37
N TRP A 76 0.48 -6.62 8.37
CA TRP A 76 1.27 -6.42 9.60
C TRP A 76 1.10 -5.03 10.19
N VAL A 77 0.96 -4.00 9.35
CA VAL A 77 0.66 -2.64 9.80
C VAL A 77 -0.71 -2.60 10.49
N ASN A 78 -1.73 -3.21 9.88
CA ASN A 78 -3.09 -3.29 10.44
C ASN A 78 -3.15 -4.11 11.73
N LYS A 79 -2.35 -5.16 11.84
CA LYS A 79 -2.18 -5.96 13.06
C LYS A 79 -1.35 -5.27 14.15
N GLY A 80 -0.76 -4.09 13.85
CA GLY A 80 0.09 -3.37 14.80
C GLY A 80 1.42 -4.07 15.10
N SER A 81 1.90 -4.96 14.23
CA SER A 81 3.12 -5.74 14.45
C SER A 81 4.35 -4.86 14.69
N THR A 82 5.26 -5.28 15.57
CA THR A 82 6.49 -4.53 15.86
C THR A 82 7.54 -4.74 14.75
N ILE A 83 8.48 -3.79 14.62
CA ILE A 83 9.55 -3.85 13.62
C ILE A 83 10.40 -5.11 13.82
N GLN A 84 10.74 -5.44 15.08
CA GLN A 84 11.48 -6.65 15.42
C GLN A 84 10.72 -7.93 15.08
N HIS A 85 9.40 -7.95 15.28
CA HIS A 85 8.59 -9.11 14.90
C HIS A 85 8.65 -9.35 13.39
N VAL A 86 8.47 -8.29 12.59
CA VAL A 86 8.51 -8.37 11.12
C VAL A 86 9.90 -8.75 10.61
N ALA A 87 10.97 -8.14 11.16
CA ALA A 87 12.35 -8.48 10.82
C ALA A 87 12.65 -9.97 11.07
N ASN A 88 12.20 -10.51 12.21
CA ASN A 88 12.33 -11.93 12.53
C ASN A 88 11.57 -12.83 11.53
N GLN A 89 10.35 -12.46 11.13
CA GLN A 89 9.60 -13.23 10.13
C GLN A 89 10.27 -13.23 8.75
N MET A 90 10.93 -12.13 8.41
CA MET A 90 11.73 -11.98 7.19
C MET A 90 13.16 -12.54 7.33
N LYS A 91 13.52 -13.08 8.49
CA LYS A 91 14.87 -13.57 8.82
C LYS A 91 15.98 -12.50 8.65
N VAL A 92 15.62 -11.23 8.74
CA VAL A 92 16.54 -10.09 8.72
C VAL A 92 17.06 -9.91 10.14
N LYS A 93 18.28 -10.36 10.41
CA LYS A 93 18.89 -10.35 11.76
C LYS A 93 19.79 -9.15 12.00
N GLU A 94 20.32 -8.56 10.94
CA GLU A 94 21.31 -7.49 11.01
C GLU A 94 21.15 -6.55 9.82
N PHE A 95 21.81 -5.40 9.89
CA PHE A 95 21.85 -4.43 8.81
C PHE A 95 22.46 -5.04 7.55
N ASN A 96 21.65 -5.24 6.51
CA ASN A 96 22.13 -5.79 5.25
C ASN A 96 21.42 -5.15 4.05
N THR A 97 22.05 -4.15 3.44
CA THR A 97 21.52 -3.45 2.26
C THR A 97 21.50 -4.29 0.98
N GLN A 98 22.17 -5.46 0.98
CA GLN A 98 22.17 -6.38 -0.16
C GLN A 98 21.04 -7.41 -0.08
N ASP A 99 20.34 -7.49 1.06
CA ASP A 99 19.22 -8.41 1.25
C ASP A 99 17.93 -7.82 0.65
N GLU A 100 17.27 -8.58 -0.20
CA GLU A 100 15.94 -8.26 -0.76
C GLU A 100 14.92 -8.00 0.36
N ASN A 101 15.05 -8.72 1.48
CA ASN A 101 14.19 -8.56 2.64
C ASN A 101 14.42 -7.25 3.40
N TRP A 102 15.60 -6.64 3.27
CA TRP A 102 15.90 -5.36 3.91
C TRP A 102 15.06 -4.23 3.30
N ASN A 103 14.92 -4.21 1.98
CA ASN A 103 14.07 -3.23 1.29
C ASN A 103 12.60 -3.38 1.70
N ALA A 104 12.12 -4.62 1.84
CA ALA A 104 10.77 -4.87 2.34
C ALA A 104 10.59 -4.40 3.80
N LEU A 105 11.61 -4.55 4.65
CA LEU A 105 11.58 -4.06 6.02
C LEU A 105 11.59 -2.52 6.09
N ILE A 106 12.38 -1.85 5.24
CA ILE A 106 12.34 -0.39 5.12
C ILE A 106 10.92 0.05 4.77
N GLN A 107 10.32 -0.59 3.76
CA GLN A 107 8.97 -0.27 3.30
C GLN A 107 7.94 -0.45 4.42
N PHE A 108 8.07 -1.51 5.23
CA PHE A 108 7.23 -1.73 6.41
C PHE A 108 7.30 -0.56 7.40
N VAL A 109 8.50 -0.09 7.73
CA VAL A 109 8.68 1.02 8.68
C VAL A 109 8.09 2.31 8.13
N ILE A 110 8.27 2.59 6.83
CA ILE A 110 7.66 3.76 6.17
C ILE A 110 6.14 3.68 6.27
N MET A 111 5.54 2.54 5.90
CA MET A 111 4.09 2.35 5.94
C MET A 111 3.55 2.47 7.37
N LYS A 112 4.26 1.89 8.34
CA LYS A 112 3.89 1.98 9.75
C LYS A 112 3.95 3.42 10.26
N HIS A 113 5.01 4.16 9.94
CA HIS A 113 5.15 5.56 10.37
C HIS A 113 4.09 6.44 9.70
N TRP A 114 3.83 6.25 8.41
CA TRP A 114 2.76 6.93 7.69
C TRP A 114 1.39 6.68 8.33
N ASN A 115 1.08 5.43 8.68
CA ASN A 115 -0.20 5.09 9.32
C ASN A 115 -0.37 5.74 10.70
N VAL A 116 0.72 5.90 11.46
CA VAL A 116 0.66 6.47 12.83
C VAL A 116 0.73 7.99 12.86
N LYS A 117 1.60 8.60 12.03
CA LYS A 117 1.89 10.04 12.08
C LYS A 117 1.40 10.83 10.87
N GLY A 118 1.00 10.17 9.78
CA GLY A 118 0.67 10.83 8.52
C GLY A 118 1.87 11.44 7.78
N GLU A 119 3.09 11.16 8.25
CA GLU A 119 4.33 11.68 7.69
C GLU A 119 5.17 10.55 7.09
N ARG A 120 5.74 10.80 5.92
CA ARG A 120 6.58 9.81 5.23
C ARG A 120 8.04 10.01 5.61
N LEU A 121 8.66 8.97 6.16
CA LEU A 121 10.10 8.95 6.41
C LEU A 121 10.87 8.68 5.11
N THR A 122 12.09 9.24 5.03
CA THR A 122 13.04 8.86 3.98
C THR A 122 13.72 7.53 4.32
N SER A 123 14.22 6.82 3.30
CA SER A 123 14.94 5.55 3.51
C SER A 123 16.14 5.70 4.45
N ASP A 124 16.83 6.84 4.43
CA ASP A 124 17.97 7.13 5.32
C ASP A 124 17.54 7.25 6.78
N GLN A 125 16.42 7.94 7.04
CA GLN A 125 15.84 8.05 8.38
C GLN A 125 15.42 6.67 8.90
N VAL A 126 14.82 5.84 8.04
CA VAL A 126 14.43 4.47 8.40
C VAL A 126 15.65 3.61 8.67
N ASN A 127 16.70 3.69 7.87
CA ASN A 127 17.95 2.98 8.11
C ASN A 127 18.59 3.39 9.44
N ALA A 128 18.58 4.68 9.77
CA ALA A 128 19.06 5.17 11.07
C ALA A 128 18.25 4.56 12.23
N ILE A 129 16.93 4.49 12.11
CA ILE A 129 16.06 3.84 13.11
C ILE A 129 16.36 2.34 13.20
N LEU A 130 16.42 1.64 12.07
CA LEU A 130 16.65 0.19 12.03
C LEU A 130 17.99 -0.19 12.66
N ARG A 131 19.06 0.60 12.44
CA ARG A 131 20.37 0.41 13.07
C ARG A 131 20.39 0.56 14.60
N THR A 132 19.35 1.16 15.18
CA THR A 132 19.23 1.28 16.65
C THR A 132 18.42 0.14 17.27
N ILE A 133 17.68 -0.63 16.47
CA ILE A 133 16.68 -1.61 16.94
C ILE A 133 17.08 -3.05 16.60
N LEU A 134 17.81 -3.25 15.49
CA LEU A 134 18.37 -4.52 15.03
C LEU A 134 19.86 -4.56 15.35
#